data_AF-A0A7C2FKV0-F1
#
_entry.id   AF-A0A7C2FKV0-F1
#
_cell.length_a   1.000
_cell.length_b   1.000
_cell.length_c   1.000
_cell.angle_alpha   90.00
_cell.angle_beta   90.00
_cell.angle_gamma   90.00
#
_symmetry.space_group_name_H-M   'P 1'
#
loop_
_entity.id
_entity.type
_entity.pdbx_description
1 polymer ?
#
loop_
_entity_poly.entity_id
_entity_poly.type
_entity_poly.pdbx_seq_one_letter_code
_entity_poly.pdbx_strand_id
1 'polypeptide(L)'
;LEKVYAGYTGDDDESYDRYTAENRQFHCLIAEATGNRELAGLVGHLHDRLARFMVVRRAGQSMQHGHGQIIQALRSRDADAARGALLEELNDTRQVVLDHVIQEQGGSWRLGWKRD
;
A
#
# COMPACT_ATOMS: atom_id res chain seq x y z
N LEU A 1 -13.95 3.85 -7.69
CA LEU A 1 -13.11 2.98 -6.83
C LEU A 1 -12.79 1.65 -7.53
N GLU A 2 -13.74 0.81 -7.93
CA GLU A 2 -13.42 -0.46 -8.62
C GLU A 2 -12.70 -0.30 -9.95
N LYS A 3 -13.06 0.72 -10.73
CA LYS A 3 -12.44 1.01 -12.04
C LYS A 3 -10.99 1.51 -11.95
N VAL A 4 -10.46 1.69 -10.74
CA VAL A 4 -9.07 2.12 -10.55
C VAL A 4 -8.11 0.99 -10.91
N TYR A 5 -8.50 -0.27 -10.74
CA TYR A 5 -7.64 -1.42 -11.01
C TYR A 5 -7.83 -1.94 -12.43
N ALA A 6 -6.75 -2.00 -13.21
CA ALA A 6 -6.71 -2.77 -14.45
C ALA A 6 -6.47 -4.27 -14.21
N GLY A 7 -6.20 -4.66 -12.96
CA GLY A 7 -5.88 -6.03 -12.55
C GLY A 7 -4.38 -6.33 -12.58
N TYR A 8 -4.02 -7.51 -12.07
CA TYR A 8 -2.64 -7.97 -12.02
C TYR A 8 -2.15 -8.41 -13.43
N THR A 9 -1.08 -7.79 -13.92
CA THR A 9 -0.46 -8.09 -15.23
C THR A 9 0.96 -8.65 -15.13
N GLY A 10 1.51 -8.78 -13.93
CA GLY A 10 2.89 -9.26 -13.73
C GLY A 10 3.68 -8.42 -12.72
N ASP A 11 4.98 -8.74 -12.65
CA ASP A 11 5.99 -8.18 -11.75
C ASP A 11 7.08 -7.40 -12.53
N ASP A 12 6.78 -6.90 -13.73
CA ASP A 12 7.68 -6.00 -14.45
C ASP A 12 7.58 -4.55 -13.90
N ASP A 13 8.61 -3.74 -14.17
CA ASP A 13 8.71 -2.36 -13.68
C ASP A 13 7.51 -1.50 -14.11
N GLU A 14 7.00 -1.69 -15.34
CA GLU A 14 5.83 -0.98 -15.86
C GLU A 14 4.56 -1.33 -15.06
N SER A 15 4.38 -2.61 -14.73
CA SER A 15 3.29 -3.09 -13.89
C SER A 15 3.38 -2.51 -12.47
N TYR A 16 4.59 -2.36 -11.92
CA TYR A 16 4.80 -1.75 -10.60
C TYR A 16 4.50 -0.26 -10.56
N ASP A 17 4.95 0.48 -11.57
CA ASP A 17 4.62 1.90 -11.71
C ASP A 17 3.10 2.07 -11.79
N ARG A 18 2.43 1.21 -12.55
CA ARG A 18 0.96 1.20 -12.64
C ARG A 18 0.30 0.90 -11.30
N TYR A 19 0.66 -0.19 -10.62
CA TYR A 19 0.07 -0.52 -9.31
C TYR A 19 0.25 0.59 -8.29
N THR A 20 1.41 1.25 -8.30
CA THR A 20 1.71 2.37 -7.42
C THR A 20 0.82 3.58 -7.72
N ALA A 21 0.60 3.89 -9.00
CA ALA A 21 -0.31 4.95 -9.43
C ALA A 21 -1.77 4.62 -9.09
N GLU A 22 -2.21 3.38 -9.34
CA GLU A 22 -3.56 2.89 -9.01
C GLU A 22 -3.81 2.96 -7.50
N ASN A 23 -2.85 2.53 -6.67
CA ASN A 23 -2.92 2.62 -5.22
C ASN A 23 -3.10 4.07 -4.75
N ARG A 24 -2.22 4.96 -5.21
CA ARG A 24 -2.31 6.39 -4.90
C ARG A 24 -3.67 6.97 -5.29
N GLN A 25 -4.12 6.69 -6.51
CA GLN A 25 -5.40 7.18 -7.01
C GLN A 25 -6.56 6.68 -6.15
N PHE A 26 -6.53 5.42 -5.70
CA PHE A 26 -7.56 4.84 -4.86
C PHE A 26 -7.72 5.60 -3.53
N HIS A 27 -6.63 5.80 -2.78
CA HIS A 27 -6.70 6.49 -1.49
C HIS A 27 -7.00 7.99 -1.64
N CYS A 28 -6.49 8.65 -2.69
CA CYS A 28 -6.85 10.03 -2.98
C CYS A 28 -8.36 10.18 -3.24
N LEU A 29 -8.98 9.29 -4.01
CA LEU A 29 -10.42 9.33 -4.28
C LEU A 29 -11.24 9.17 -2.99
N ILE A 30 -10.79 8.33 -2.05
CA ILE A 30 -11.45 8.20 -0.73
C ILE A 30 -11.32 9.50 0.06
N ALA A 31 -10.14 10.10 0.09
CA ALA A 31 -9.90 11.36 0.79
C ALA A 31 -10.69 12.52 0.17
N GLU A 32 -10.76 12.61 -1.16
CA GLU A 32 -11.56 13.59 -1.89
C GLU A 32 -13.06 13.46 -1.60
N ALA A 33 -13.56 12.22 -1.44
CA ALA A 33 -14.96 11.97 -1.09
C ALA A 33 -15.36 12.54 0.28
N THR A 34 -14.40 12.85 1.15
CA THR A 34 -14.66 13.54 2.43
C THR A 34 -14.93 15.04 2.27
N GLY A 35 -14.63 15.62 1.10
CA GLY A 35 -14.67 17.06 0.86
C GLY A 35 -13.50 17.85 1.47
N ASN A 36 -12.58 17.18 2.18
CA ASN A 36 -11.42 17.80 2.79
C ASN A 36 -10.22 17.79 1.83
N ARG A 37 -9.98 18.92 1.17
CA ARG A 37 -8.86 19.08 0.22
C ARG A 37 -7.48 18.95 0.88
N GLU A 38 -7.33 19.42 2.10
CA GLU A 38 -6.07 19.28 2.84
C GLU A 38 -5.76 17.81 3.13
N LEU A 39 -6.78 17.03 3.53
CA LEU A 39 -6.63 15.60 3.73
C LEU A 39 -6.22 14.89 2.44
N ALA A 40 -6.86 15.20 1.31
CA ALA A 40 -6.52 14.62 0.01
C ALA A 40 -5.06 14.94 -0.39
N GLY A 41 -4.61 16.17 -0.18
CA GLY A 41 -3.22 16.57 -0.43
C GLY A 41 -2.22 15.80 0.45
N LEU A 42 -2.50 15.69 1.75
CA LEU A 42 -1.65 14.96 2.69
C LEU A 42 -1.57 13.47 2.36
N VAL A 43 -2.69 12.84 2.02
CA VAL A 43 -2.75 11.43 1.61
C VAL A 43 -1.95 11.23 0.32
N GLY A 44 -2.11 12.09 -0.68
CA GLY A 44 -1.35 12.03 -1.92
C GLY A 44 0.17 12.08 -1.69
N HIS A 45 0.64 13.06 -0.93
CA HIS A 45 2.08 13.17 -0.61
C HIS A 45 2.63 11.98 0.19
N LEU A 46 1.81 11.40 1.07
CA LEU A 46 2.19 10.20 1.80
C LEU A 46 2.37 9.01 0.85
N HIS A 47 1.43 8.80 -0.07
CA HIS A 47 1.53 7.74 -1.08
C HIS A 47 2.71 7.94 -2.04
N ASP A 48 3.02 9.17 -2.43
CA ASP A 48 4.20 9.48 -3.26
C ASP A 48 5.51 9.05 -2.56
N ARG A 49 5.59 9.22 -1.24
CA ARG A 49 6.73 8.75 -0.45
C ARG A 49 6.75 7.24 -0.29
N LEU A 50 5.59 6.60 -0.12
CA LEU A 50 5.47 5.16 0.10
C LEU A 50 5.59 4.34 -1.20
N ALA A 51 5.42 4.97 -2.36
CA ALA A 51 5.57 4.38 -3.70
C ALA A 51 6.81 3.49 -3.84
N ARG A 52 7.96 3.96 -3.37
CA ARG A 52 9.24 3.23 -3.42
C ARG A 52 9.22 1.87 -2.69
N PHE A 53 8.34 1.71 -1.70
CA PHE A 53 8.19 0.47 -0.95
C PHE A 53 7.17 -0.48 -1.57
N MET A 54 6.35 -0.02 -2.53
CA MET A 54 5.38 -0.87 -3.23
C MET A 54 6.05 -1.82 -4.22
N VAL A 55 7.12 -1.36 -4.87
CA VAL A 55 7.96 -2.17 -5.78
C VAL A 55 8.58 -3.36 -5.03
N VAL A 56 9.10 -3.08 -3.84
CA VAL A 56 9.79 -4.02 -2.96
C VAL A 56 8.95 -5.24 -2.56
N ARG A 57 7.66 -5.02 -2.37
CA ARG A 57 6.75 -5.99 -1.72
C ARG A 57 5.91 -6.82 -2.68
N ARG A 58 6.12 -6.69 -4.00
CA ARG A 58 5.34 -7.39 -5.03
C ARG A 58 3.82 -7.33 -4.82
N ALA A 59 3.31 -6.18 -4.37
CA ALA A 59 1.96 -6.05 -3.80
C ALA A 59 0.80 -6.24 -4.80
N GLY A 60 1.08 -6.44 -6.09
CA GLY A 60 0.05 -6.47 -7.13
C GLY A 60 -1.12 -7.44 -6.84
N GLN A 61 -0.83 -8.62 -6.29
CA GLN A 61 -1.87 -9.62 -5.97
C GLN A 61 -2.62 -9.32 -4.67
N SER A 62 -1.94 -8.91 -3.59
CA SER A 62 -2.56 -8.67 -2.28
C SER A 62 -3.36 -7.37 -2.24
N MET A 63 -2.95 -6.38 -3.02
CA MET A 63 -3.55 -5.05 -3.07
C MET A 63 -5.01 -5.10 -3.57
N GLN A 64 -5.30 -5.91 -4.59
CA GLN A 64 -6.66 -6.05 -5.11
C GLN A 64 -7.62 -6.64 -4.06
N HIS A 65 -7.12 -7.54 -3.19
CA HIS A 65 -7.93 -8.14 -2.13
C HIS A 65 -8.28 -7.13 -1.03
N GLY A 66 -7.28 -6.45 -0.46
CA GLY A 66 -7.49 -5.47 0.61
C GLY A 66 -8.39 -4.31 0.17
N HIS A 67 -8.15 -3.76 -1.02
CA HIS A 67 -9.00 -2.70 -1.57
C HIS A 67 -10.43 -3.16 -1.87
N GLY A 68 -10.62 -4.43 -2.26
CA GLY A 68 -11.95 -5.03 -2.43
C GLY A 68 -12.78 -4.98 -1.14
N GLN A 69 -12.15 -5.29 0.00
CA GLN A 69 -12.81 -5.23 1.31
C GLN A 69 -13.20 -3.79 1.69
N ILE A 70 -12.33 -2.81 1.44
CA ILE A 70 -12.61 -1.39 1.68
C ILE A 70 -13.79 -0.92 0.80
N ILE A 71 -13.79 -1.28 -0.49
CA ILE A 71 -14.89 -0.95 -1.41
C ILE A 71 -16.21 -1.54 -0.92
N GLN A 72 -16.21 -2.79 -0.45
CA GLN A 72 -17.40 -3.45 0.07
C GLN A 72 -17.93 -2.73 1.32
N ALA A 73 -17.06 -2.38 2.26
CA ALA A 73 -17.46 -1.65 3.46
C ALA A 73 -18.03 -0.25 3.15
N LEU A 74 -17.38 0.48 2.23
CA LEU A 74 -17.88 1.78 1.76
C LEU A 74 -19.25 1.67 1.07
N ARG A 75 -19.49 0.61 0.29
CA ARG A 75 -20.79 0.34 -0.34
C ARG A 75 -21.89 0.06 0.67
N SER A 76 -21.57 -0.70 1.71
CA SER A 76 -22.49 -0.97 2.82
C SER A 76 -22.74 0.26 3.68
N ARG A 77 -22.04 1.38 3.43
CA ARG A 77 -22.08 2.62 4.24
C ARG A 77 -21.76 2.38 5.72
N ASP A 78 -20.93 1.38 5.97
CA ASP A 78 -20.46 1.03 7.30
C ASP A 78 -19.10 1.71 7.53
N ALA A 79 -19.13 2.83 8.25
CA ALA A 79 -17.95 3.64 8.50
C ALA A 79 -16.92 2.91 9.38
N ASP A 80 -17.38 2.10 10.34
CA ASP A 80 -16.49 1.36 11.23
C ASP A 80 -15.81 0.21 10.50
N ALA A 81 -16.55 -0.52 9.66
CA ALA A 81 -15.99 -1.54 8.80
C ALA A 81 -15.00 -0.95 7.78
N ALA A 82 -15.31 0.21 7.18
CA ALA A 82 -14.42 0.85 6.22
C ALA A 82 -13.12 1.31 6.89
N ARG A 83 -13.23 1.87 8.10
CA ARG A 83 -12.06 2.22 8.92
C ARG A 83 -11.25 0.99 9.31
N GLY A 84 -11.91 -0.10 9.70
CA GLY A 84 -11.27 -1.37 10.04
C GLY A 84 -10.44 -1.91 8.87
N ALA A 85 -11.05 -2.02 7.69
CA ALA A 85 -10.39 -2.51 6.49
C ALA A 85 -9.20 -1.63 6.07
N LEU A 86 -9.32 -0.30 6.16
CA LEU A 86 -8.19 0.61 5.90
C LEU A 86 -7.03 0.42 6.88
N LEU A 87 -7.33 0.21 8.17
CA LEU A 87 -6.29 0.00 9.18
C LEU A 87 -5.59 -1.35 9.01
N GLU A 88 -6.33 -2.40 8.66
CA GLU A 88 -5.80 -3.72 8.35
C GLU A 88 -4.82 -3.65 7.17
N GLU A 89 -5.24 -3.05 6.06
CA GLU A 89 -4.41 -2.86 4.86
C GLU A 89 -3.11 -2.07 5.15
N LEU A 90 -3.21 -1.02 5.97
CA LEU A 90 -2.05 -0.22 6.40
C LEU A 90 -1.10 -1.00 7.31
N ASN A 91 -1.64 -1.81 8.23
CA ASN A 91 -0.83 -2.62 9.15
C ASN A 91 -0.09 -3.74 8.41
N ASP A 92 -0.77 -4.42 7.49
CA ASP A 92 -0.16 -5.44 6.63
C ASP A 92 0.96 -4.82 5.78
N THR A 93 0.70 -3.63 5.22
CA THR A 93 1.70 -2.85 4.51
C THR A 93 2.91 -2.52 5.36
N ARG A 94 2.67 -2.03 6.57
CA ARG A 94 3.74 -1.72 7.51
C ARG A 94 4.57 -2.95 7.85
N GLN A 95 3.92 -4.08 8.13
CA GLN A 95 4.59 -5.31 8.52
C GLN A 95 5.51 -5.80 7.41
N VAL A 96 5.01 -5.89 6.17
CA VAL A 96 5.80 -6.33 5.02
C VAL A 96 7.01 -5.42 4.76
N VAL A 97 6.81 -4.11 4.87
CA VAL A 97 7.92 -3.14 4.68
C VAL A 97 8.97 -3.28 5.77
N LEU A 98 8.56 -3.44 7.03
CA LEU A 98 9.50 -3.65 8.14
C LEU A 98 10.27 -4.96 8.00
N ASP A 99 9.57 -6.05 7.69
CA ASP A 99 10.19 -7.36 7.49
C ASP A 99 11.22 -7.33 6.37
N HIS A 100 10.91 -6.65 5.26
CA HIS A 100 11.85 -6.46 4.18
C HIS A 100 13.08 -5.63 4.60
N VAL A 101 12.89 -4.48 5.25
CA VAL A 101 14.01 -3.64 5.73
C VAL A 101 14.90 -4.42 6.70
N ILE A 102 14.30 -5.19 7.62
CA ILE A 102 15.05 -6.02 8.58
C ILE A 102 15.83 -7.12 7.85
N GLN A 103 15.23 -7.79 6.86
CA GLN A 103 15.90 -8.85 6.10
C GLN A 103 17.06 -8.32 5.25
N GLU A 104 16.87 -7.20 4.56
CA GLU A 104 17.93 -6.57 3.75
C GLU A 104 19.08 -6.04 4.61
N GLN A 105 18.78 -5.41 5.75
CA GLN A 105 19.82 -4.91 6.64
C GLN A 105 20.46 -6.02 7.48
N GLY A 106 19.74 -7.10 7.81
CA GLY A 106 20.28 -8.24 8.54
C GLY A 106 21.48 -8.91 7.86
N GLY A 107 21.59 -8.79 6.53
CA GLY A 107 22.78 -9.19 5.77
C GLY A 107 24.00 -8.28 5.97
N SER A 108 23.80 -6.98 6.24
CA SER A 108 24.88 -6.02 6.48
C SER A 108 25.39 -6.05 7.94
N TRP A 109 24.57 -6.54 8.88
CA TRP A 109 24.93 -6.74 10.29
C TRP A 109 25.66 -8.07 10.58
N ARG A 110 26.31 -8.72 9.60
CA ARG A 110 27.36 -9.71 9.90
C ARG A 110 28.63 -8.98 10.35
N LEU A 111 28.55 -8.31 11.50
CA LEU A 111 29.70 -7.79 12.21
C LEU A 111 30.62 -8.97 12.55
N GLY A 112 31.85 -8.90 12.04
CA GLY A 112 32.81 -9.97 12.08
C GLY A 112 33.07 -10.49 13.49
N TRP A 113 32.81 -11.77 13.69
CA TRP A 113 33.50 -12.54 14.72
C TRP A 113 34.50 -13.45 14.02
N LYS A 114 35.70 -12.93 13.76
CA LYS A 114 36.89 -13.80 13.65
C LYS A 114 37.16 -14.29 15.07
N ARG A 115 36.98 -15.59 15.31
CA ARG A 115 37.67 -16.26 16.43
C ARG A 115 38.99 -16.76 15.86
N ASP A 116 40.07 -16.27 16.45
CA ASP A 116 41.42 -16.84 16.30
C ASP A 116 41.47 -18.28 16.80
#